data_AF-A0A0F5PS84-F1
#
_entry.id   AF-A0A0F5PS84-F1
#
_cell.length_a   1.000
_cell.length_b   1.000
_cell.length_c   1.000
_cell.angle_alpha   90.00
_cell.angle_beta   90.00
_cell.angle_gamma   90.00
#
_symmetry.space_group_name_H-M   'P 1'
#
loop_
_entity.id
_entity.type
_entity.pdbx_description
1 polymer ?
#
loop_
_entity_poly.entity_id
_entity_poly.type
_entity_poly.pdbx_seq_one_letter_code
_entity_poly.pdbx_strand_id
1 'polypeptide(L)'
;MSDAPHPRDAIGFIGLGLMGHGMAKNIVEKGYALTVMGHTNRAPVEDLQGRGAIEAGSVAELAGRSDIVFLCVTGSTEVEALVRGAAGLAATLKAGSVVIDCSSSDPSSTVKLATELKNAGIDYVDAPLSRTPKEAWDGTLDTMVGAEDVVFERVLPVLGTWAGKIVHIGGVGDGHRMKLLNNFISLGYGAIYAEALALADRVGISADRLDQVIRGGRMDCGFYQTFMRFTLEGDREAHKFSLANAFKDLRYLEAMADGAGLVNPVGNAVKNSYGVAIAAGGAKDYVPMLPAYIDRLNGGAK
;
A
#
# COMPACT_ATOMS: atom_id res chain seq x y z
N MET A 1 -19.00 -15.58 36.45
CA MET A 1 -17.83 -16.29 35.90
C MET A 1 -16.98 -15.25 35.19
N SER A 2 -15.67 -15.28 35.41
CA SER A 2 -14.73 -14.19 35.13
C SER A 2 -14.59 -13.86 33.62
N ASP A 3 -15.26 -12.81 33.15
CA ASP A 3 -15.05 -12.17 31.84
C ASP A 3 -13.86 -11.19 31.88
N ALA A 4 -12.72 -11.61 32.43
CA ALA A 4 -11.49 -10.87 32.22
C ALA A 4 -11.05 -11.15 30.77
N PRO A 5 -10.98 -10.15 29.88
CA PRO A 5 -10.46 -10.37 28.54
C PRO A 5 -9.04 -10.94 28.65
N HIS A 6 -8.72 -11.97 27.86
CA HIS A 6 -7.33 -12.33 27.64
C HIS A 6 -6.54 -11.07 27.27
N PRO A 7 -5.33 -10.86 27.82
CA PRO A 7 -4.54 -9.69 27.47
C PRO A 7 -4.31 -9.69 25.96
N ARG A 8 -4.73 -8.61 25.31
CA ARG A 8 -4.53 -8.43 23.85
C ARG A 8 -3.04 -8.24 23.57
N ASP A 9 -2.59 -8.72 22.40
CA ASP A 9 -1.23 -8.45 21.90
C ASP A 9 -0.97 -6.92 21.89
N ALA A 10 0.20 -6.51 22.38
CA ALA A 10 0.65 -5.12 22.30
C ALA A 10 1.15 -4.82 20.88
N ILE A 11 0.81 -3.65 20.35
CA ILE A 11 1.02 -3.30 18.94
C ILE A 11 2.10 -2.23 18.80
N GLY A 12 3.06 -2.49 17.92
CA GLY A 12 4.01 -1.53 17.40
C GLY A 12 3.59 -1.06 16.01
N PHE A 13 3.81 0.21 15.67
CA PHE A 13 3.52 0.73 14.32
C PHE A 13 4.61 1.67 13.81
N ILE A 14 5.19 1.33 12.65
CA ILE A 14 6.20 2.13 11.96
C ILE A 14 5.67 2.51 10.58
N GLY A 15 5.71 3.82 10.27
CA GLY A 15 5.24 4.37 8.99
C GLY A 15 3.90 5.10 9.11
N LEU A 16 3.91 6.29 9.72
CA LEU A 16 2.72 7.10 9.97
C LEU A 16 2.40 8.07 8.82
N GLY A 17 2.51 7.58 7.58
CA GLY A 17 2.04 8.32 6.40
C GLY A 17 0.51 8.40 6.35
N LEU A 18 -0.04 8.84 5.21
CA LEU A 18 -1.50 8.98 5.02
C LEU A 18 -2.29 7.71 5.37
N MET A 19 -1.77 6.54 4.99
CA MET A 19 -2.41 5.25 5.30
C MET A 19 -2.17 4.85 6.77
N GLY A 20 -0.91 4.83 7.20
CA GLY A 20 -0.53 4.33 8.52
C GLY A 20 -1.08 5.16 9.67
N HIS A 21 -1.26 6.48 9.51
CA HIS A 21 -1.89 7.32 10.53
C HIS A 21 -3.35 6.89 10.79
N GLY A 22 -4.15 6.70 9.74
CA GLY A 22 -5.53 6.22 9.87
C GLY A 22 -5.61 4.81 10.46
N MET A 23 -4.73 3.90 10.03
CA MET A 23 -4.66 2.54 10.59
C MET A 23 -4.31 2.56 12.08
N ALA A 24 -3.26 3.27 12.46
CA ALA A 24 -2.81 3.41 13.85
C ALA A 24 -3.91 4.01 14.73
N LYS A 25 -4.62 5.03 14.24
CA LYS A 25 -5.77 5.64 14.92
C LYS A 25 -6.83 4.58 15.24
N ASN A 26 -7.17 3.74 14.27
CA ASN A 26 -8.19 2.71 14.46
C ASN A 26 -7.74 1.61 15.44
N ILE A 27 -6.46 1.24 15.44
CA ILE A 27 -5.89 0.28 16.39
C ILE A 27 -6.04 0.79 17.82
N VAL A 28 -5.58 2.03 18.09
CA VAL A 28 -5.60 2.59 19.46
C VAL A 28 -7.03 2.84 19.96
N GLU A 29 -7.92 3.36 19.13
CA GLU A 29 -9.31 3.63 19.53
C GLU A 29 -10.13 2.36 19.77
N LYS A 30 -9.74 1.24 19.14
CA LYS A 30 -10.34 -0.08 19.42
C LYS A 30 -9.74 -0.75 20.67
N GLY A 31 -8.89 -0.05 21.41
CA GLY A 31 -8.41 -0.43 22.74
C GLY A 31 -7.18 -1.33 22.74
N TYR A 32 -6.39 -1.36 21.67
CA TYR A 32 -5.07 -1.99 21.69
C TYR A 32 -4.03 -1.05 22.30
N ALA A 33 -3.13 -1.59 23.11
CA ALA A 33 -1.94 -0.85 23.52
C ALA A 33 -1.07 -0.60 22.28
N LEU A 34 -0.87 0.67 21.93
CA LEU A 34 -0.18 1.06 20.71
C LEU A 34 1.09 1.86 21.03
N THR A 35 2.22 1.38 20.53
CA THR A 35 3.49 2.12 20.47
C THR A 35 3.80 2.48 19.03
N VAL A 36 4.03 3.76 18.74
CA VAL A 36 4.30 4.25 17.39
C VAL A 36 5.70 4.83 17.28
N MET A 37 6.21 4.85 16.05
CA MET A 37 7.46 5.53 15.73
C MET A 37 7.22 6.71 14.80
N GLY A 38 7.59 7.90 15.27
CA GLY A 38 7.61 9.09 14.45
C GLY A 38 8.74 9.09 13.43
N HIS A 39 8.53 9.84 12.35
CA HIS A 39 9.61 10.28 11.45
C HIS A 39 9.67 11.81 11.49
N THR A 40 10.04 12.47 10.38
CA THR A 40 10.17 13.93 10.30
C THR A 40 8.86 14.69 10.50
N ASN A 41 7.73 14.15 10.03
CA ASN A 41 6.41 14.76 10.24
C ASN A 41 5.85 14.37 11.62
N ARG A 42 5.65 15.37 12.49
CA ARG A 42 5.24 15.17 13.88
C ARG A 42 3.73 15.09 14.10
N ALA A 43 2.94 15.72 13.22
CA ALA A 43 1.49 15.82 13.41
C ALA A 43 0.77 14.47 13.61
N PRO A 44 1.09 13.39 12.86
CA PRO A 44 0.47 12.08 13.09
C PRO A 44 0.79 11.50 14.47
N VAL A 45 2.01 11.69 14.97
CA VAL A 45 2.43 11.16 16.27
C VAL A 45 1.71 11.88 17.39
N GLU A 46 1.65 13.21 17.32
CA GLU A 46 0.98 14.05 18.32
C GLU A 46 -0.52 13.74 18.40
N ASP A 47 -1.20 13.56 17.25
CA ASP A 47 -2.59 13.13 17.20
C ASP A 47 -2.78 11.75 17.85
N LEU A 48 -1.92 10.77 17.53
CA LEU A 48 -2.01 9.42 18.08
C LEU A 48 -1.72 9.38 19.59
N GLN A 49 -0.79 10.20 20.08
CA GLN A 49 -0.55 10.38 21.52
C GLN A 49 -1.79 10.94 22.23
N GLY A 50 -2.47 11.92 21.61
CA GLY A 50 -3.75 12.43 22.10
C GLY A 50 -4.86 11.37 22.19
N ARG A 51 -4.74 10.27 21.43
CA ARG A 51 -5.65 9.12 21.45
C ARG A 51 -5.19 7.98 22.37
N GLY A 52 -4.05 8.13 23.04
CA GLY A 52 -3.51 7.14 23.99
C GLY A 52 -2.38 6.26 23.48
N ALA A 53 -1.80 6.55 22.30
CA ALA A 53 -0.60 5.87 21.84
C ALA A 53 0.65 6.36 22.58
N ILE A 54 1.67 5.50 22.69
CA ILE A 54 2.99 5.85 23.21
C ILE A 54 3.94 6.05 22.02
N GLU A 55 4.82 7.04 22.09
CA GLU A 55 5.90 7.16 21.10
C GLU A 55 7.16 6.45 21.61
N ALA A 56 7.79 5.66 20.74
CA ALA A 56 9.12 5.11 20.99
C ALA A 56 10.20 5.96 20.31
N GLY A 57 11.34 6.15 21.00
CA GLY A 57 12.50 6.86 20.46
C GLY A 57 13.42 6.01 19.57
N SER A 58 13.18 4.69 19.49
CA SER A 58 13.98 3.77 18.68
C SER A 58 13.23 2.48 18.31
N VAL A 59 13.72 1.75 17.30
CA VAL A 59 13.16 0.43 16.91
C VAL A 59 13.26 -0.56 18.06
N ALA A 60 14.36 -0.55 18.81
CA ALA A 60 14.52 -1.40 19.98
C ALA A 60 13.49 -1.11 21.08
N GLU A 61 13.22 0.17 21.36
CA GLU A 61 12.19 0.53 22.33
C GLU A 61 10.79 0.10 21.88
N LEU A 62 10.46 0.32 20.60
CA LEU A 62 9.18 -0.12 20.03
C LEU A 62 9.03 -1.64 20.11
N ALA A 63 10.06 -2.39 19.71
CA ALA A 63 10.08 -3.84 19.74
C ALA A 63 9.90 -4.38 21.17
N GLY A 64 10.56 -3.79 22.16
CA GLY A 64 10.44 -4.19 23.57
C GLY A 64 9.04 -4.01 24.17
N ARG A 65 8.17 -3.21 23.52
CA ARG A 65 6.80 -2.93 23.94
C ARG A 65 5.74 -3.61 23.06
N SER A 66 6.15 -4.44 22.10
CA SER A 66 5.26 -4.95 21.05
C SER A 66 5.34 -6.47 20.94
N ASP A 67 4.18 -7.10 20.78
CA ASP A 67 4.04 -8.49 20.35
C ASP A 67 3.88 -8.57 18.83
N ILE A 68 3.18 -7.61 18.23
CA ILE A 68 2.96 -7.48 16.79
C ILE A 68 3.44 -6.10 16.33
N VAL A 69 4.25 -6.03 15.27
CA VAL A 69 4.72 -4.77 14.68
C VAL A 69 4.22 -4.61 13.25
N PHE A 70 3.47 -3.55 12.99
CA PHE A 70 3.05 -3.13 11.66
C PHE A 70 4.09 -2.24 10.99
N LEU A 71 4.34 -2.49 9.70
CA LEU A 71 5.11 -1.64 8.81
C LEU A 71 4.20 -1.11 7.71
N CYS A 72 4.15 0.20 7.54
CA CYS A 72 3.41 0.86 6.45
C CYS A 72 4.32 1.92 5.79
N VAL A 73 5.28 1.46 5.01
CA VAL A 73 6.33 2.29 4.40
C VAL A 73 6.30 2.18 2.86
N THR A 74 7.27 2.78 2.17
CA THR A 74 7.22 2.95 0.70
C THR A 74 7.31 1.61 -0.05
N GLY A 75 8.22 0.73 0.34
CA GLY A 75 8.35 -0.60 -0.24
C GLY A 75 9.50 -1.41 0.37
N SER A 76 9.96 -2.42 -0.37
CA SER A 76 10.92 -3.40 0.15
C SER A 76 12.21 -2.79 0.68
N THR A 77 12.73 -1.71 0.08
CA THR A 77 13.98 -1.10 0.55
C THR A 77 13.85 -0.56 1.97
N GLU A 78 12.77 0.14 2.28
CA GLU A 78 12.50 0.67 3.62
C GLU A 78 12.16 -0.45 4.61
N VAL A 79 11.40 -1.45 4.18
CA VAL A 79 11.06 -2.63 5.00
C VAL A 79 12.33 -3.40 5.38
N GLU A 80 13.18 -3.71 4.40
CA GLU A 80 14.45 -4.41 4.62
C GLU A 80 15.37 -3.63 5.57
N ALA A 81 15.44 -2.31 5.44
CA ALA A 81 16.23 -1.47 6.34
C ALA A 81 15.72 -1.52 7.79
N LEU A 82 14.40 -1.51 7.99
CA LEU A 82 13.78 -1.62 9.32
C LEU A 82 13.97 -3.00 9.93
N VAL A 83 13.95 -4.06 9.11
CA VAL A 83 14.12 -5.44 9.59
C VAL A 83 15.59 -5.75 9.86
N ARG A 84 16.49 -5.51 8.88
CA ARG A 84 17.90 -5.95 8.89
C ARG A 84 18.88 -4.93 9.48
N GLY A 85 18.44 -3.72 9.82
CA GLY A 85 19.31 -2.72 10.44
C GLY A 85 19.99 -3.27 11.69
N ALA A 86 21.15 -2.72 12.07
CA ALA A 86 21.93 -3.22 13.21
C ALA A 86 21.15 -3.23 14.54
N ALA A 87 20.19 -2.31 14.70
CA ALA A 87 19.21 -2.28 15.79
C ALA A 87 17.77 -2.41 15.24
N GLY A 88 17.62 -3.15 14.14
CA GLY A 88 16.36 -3.40 13.44
C GLY A 88 15.50 -4.47 14.12
N LEU A 89 14.34 -4.75 13.54
CA LEU A 89 13.35 -5.65 14.12
C LEU A 89 13.87 -7.08 14.31
N ALA A 90 14.68 -7.59 13.38
CA ALA A 90 15.25 -8.93 13.48
C ALA A 90 16.18 -9.10 14.70
N ALA A 91 16.83 -8.01 15.14
CA ALA A 91 17.76 -8.03 16.26
C ALA A 91 17.10 -7.67 17.61
N THR A 92 15.88 -7.13 17.60
CA THR A 92 15.26 -6.49 18.78
C THR A 92 13.94 -7.09 19.20
N LEU A 93 13.21 -7.75 18.30
CA LEU A 93 11.98 -8.47 18.64
C LEU A 93 12.30 -9.77 19.39
N LYS A 94 11.38 -10.16 20.27
CA LYS A 94 11.44 -11.43 21.00
C LYS A 94 10.88 -12.56 20.14
N ALA A 95 11.28 -13.79 20.44
CA ALA A 95 10.64 -14.97 19.86
C ALA A 95 9.14 -14.98 20.21
N GLY A 96 8.31 -15.37 19.24
CA GLY A 96 6.85 -15.31 19.30
C GLY A 96 6.26 -13.97 18.87
N SER A 97 7.07 -12.97 18.50
CA SER A 97 6.60 -11.74 17.88
C SER A 97 6.17 -11.94 16.42
N VAL A 98 5.35 -11.04 15.90
CA VAL A 98 4.93 -11.01 14.49
C VAL A 98 5.28 -9.67 13.84
N VAL A 99 5.86 -9.69 12.65
CA VAL A 99 5.99 -8.51 11.79
C VAL A 99 4.93 -8.57 10.69
N ILE A 100 4.12 -7.51 10.56
CA ILE A 100 3.11 -7.37 9.52
C ILE A 100 3.51 -6.25 8.57
N ASP A 101 3.90 -6.58 7.35
CA ASP A 101 4.20 -5.62 6.30
C ASP A 101 2.94 -5.28 5.50
N CYS A 102 2.45 -4.06 5.68
CA CYS A 102 1.31 -3.50 4.95
C CYS A 102 1.73 -2.66 3.73
N SER A 103 3.03 -2.60 3.44
CA SER A 103 3.55 -1.88 2.27
C SER A 103 3.21 -2.64 0.98
N SER A 104 3.35 -2.00 -0.18
CA SER A 104 3.47 -2.73 -1.44
C SER A 104 4.94 -3.14 -1.63
N SER A 105 5.28 -4.39 -1.35
CA SER A 105 6.66 -4.90 -1.42
C SER A 105 6.87 -5.95 -2.53
N ASP A 106 8.13 -6.17 -2.91
CA ASP A 106 8.57 -7.28 -3.75
C ASP A 106 8.36 -8.62 -3.01
N PRO A 107 7.55 -9.56 -3.56
CA PRO A 107 7.29 -10.85 -2.93
C PRO A 107 8.57 -11.68 -2.68
N SER A 108 9.60 -11.55 -3.51
CA SER A 108 10.86 -12.26 -3.33
C SER A 108 11.63 -11.76 -2.11
N SER A 109 11.56 -10.45 -1.83
CA SER A 109 12.11 -9.84 -0.62
C SER A 109 11.35 -10.32 0.61
N THR A 110 10.00 -10.31 0.55
CA THR A 110 9.12 -10.81 1.61
C THR A 110 9.45 -12.24 2.04
N VAL A 111 9.57 -13.18 1.09
CA VAL A 111 9.87 -14.58 1.42
C VAL A 111 11.26 -14.73 2.06
N LYS A 112 12.25 -13.94 1.62
CA LYS A 112 13.59 -13.94 2.22
C LYS A 112 13.57 -13.42 3.65
N LEU A 113 12.91 -12.28 3.89
CA LEU A 113 12.76 -11.71 5.24
C LEU A 113 12.03 -12.66 6.19
N ALA A 114 10.96 -13.31 5.71
CA ALA A 114 10.24 -14.31 6.48
C ALA A 114 11.14 -15.48 6.89
N THR A 115 11.98 -15.97 5.97
CA THR A 115 12.94 -17.05 6.25
C THR A 115 13.99 -16.62 7.29
N GLU A 116 14.52 -15.40 7.15
CA GLU A 116 15.50 -14.83 8.09
C GLU A 116 14.92 -14.67 9.49
N LEU A 117 13.72 -14.11 9.61
CA LEU A 117 13.03 -13.86 10.88
C LEU A 117 12.59 -15.14 11.57
N LYS A 118 12.23 -16.19 10.81
CA LYS A 118 11.86 -17.49 11.37
C LYS A 118 12.99 -18.12 12.19
N ASN A 119 14.26 -17.86 11.85
CA ASN A 119 15.41 -18.33 12.64
C ASN A 119 15.50 -17.68 14.03
N ALA A 120 14.90 -16.49 14.21
CA ALA A 120 14.77 -15.81 15.50
C ALA A 120 13.43 -16.12 16.20
N GLY A 121 12.61 -17.02 15.65
CA GLY A 121 11.28 -17.34 16.16
C GLY A 121 10.28 -16.21 15.96
N ILE A 122 10.48 -15.35 14.96
CA ILE A 122 9.57 -14.23 14.62
C ILE A 122 8.79 -14.61 13.37
N ASP A 123 7.46 -14.48 13.42
CA ASP A 123 6.60 -14.70 12.26
C ASP A 123 6.55 -13.45 11.38
N TYR A 124 6.36 -13.65 10.07
CA TYR A 124 6.20 -12.57 9.10
C TYR A 124 4.88 -12.74 8.35
N VAL A 125 4.16 -11.64 8.17
CA VAL A 125 2.89 -11.56 7.46
C VAL A 125 2.98 -10.41 6.46
N ASP A 126 2.61 -10.65 5.22
CA ASP A 126 2.35 -9.59 4.25
C ASP A 126 0.85 -9.33 4.17
N ALA A 127 0.45 -8.08 4.45
CA ALA A 127 -0.93 -7.63 4.46
C ALA A 127 -1.07 -6.29 3.71
N PRO A 128 -0.67 -6.20 2.43
CA PRO A 128 -0.77 -4.98 1.64
C PRO A 128 -2.18 -4.42 1.59
N LEU A 129 -2.25 -3.10 1.39
CA LEU A 129 -3.49 -2.33 1.47
C LEU A 129 -4.10 -2.06 0.09
N SER A 130 -5.41 -1.99 0.05
CA SER A 130 -6.19 -1.41 -1.06
C SER A 130 -7.16 -0.37 -0.51
N ARG A 131 -7.74 0.45 -1.41
CA ARG A 131 -8.51 1.69 -1.12
C ARG A 131 -7.62 2.92 -0.88
N THR A 132 -8.14 3.95 -0.21
CA THR A 132 -7.53 5.27 -0.10
C THR A 132 -7.30 5.66 1.37
N PRO A 133 -6.60 6.78 1.64
CA PRO A 133 -6.46 7.30 3.00
C PRO A 133 -7.78 7.57 3.73
N LYS A 134 -8.87 7.82 2.99
CA LYS A 134 -10.20 7.96 3.59
C LYS A 134 -10.62 6.67 4.28
N GLU A 135 -10.54 5.54 3.59
CA GLU A 135 -10.89 4.23 4.17
C GLU A 135 -9.91 3.80 5.26
N ALA A 136 -8.64 4.24 5.20
CA ALA A 136 -7.69 4.04 6.28
C ALA A 136 -8.13 4.74 7.57
N TRP A 137 -8.63 5.97 7.46
CA TRP A 137 -9.17 6.73 8.58
C TRP A 137 -10.47 6.11 9.12
N ASP A 138 -11.35 5.69 8.23
CA ASP A 138 -12.66 5.12 8.58
C ASP A 138 -12.57 3.68 9.11
N GLY A 139 -11.41 3.02 8.97
CA GLY A 139 -11.19 1.65 9.41
C GLY A 139 -11.88 0.62 8.50
N THR A 140 -11.98 0.92 7.21
CA THR A 140 -12.67 0.12 6.20
C THR A 140 -11.78 -0.22 5.00
N LEU A 141 -10.47 -0.36 5.21
CA LEU A 141 -9.56 -0.79 4.16
C LEU A 141 -9.86 -2.23 3.71
N ASP A 142 -9.37 -2.56 2.52
CA ASP A 142 -9.32 -3.93 2.06
C ASP A 142 -7.86 -4.40 2.18
N THR A 143 -7.64 -5.62 2.68
CA THR A 143 -6.30 -6.24 2.75
C THR A 143 -6.30 -7.68 2.24
N MET A 144 -5.20 -8.06 1.62
CA MET A 144 -4.92 -9.39 1.10
C MET A 144 -3.74 -9.95 1.88
N VAL A 145 -3.96 -11.03 2.64
CA VAL A 145 -3.01 -11.49 3.65
C VAL A 145 -2.31 -12.76 3.21
N GLY A 146 -0.97 -12.74 3.20
CA GLY A 146 -0.12 -13.91 3.11
C GLY A 146 0.42 -14.28 4.50
N ALA A 147 0.04 -15.44 5.02
CA ALA A 147 0.41 -15.91 6.36
C ALA A 147 0.19 -17.42 6.49
N GLU A 148 0.89 -18.07 7.42
CA GLU A 148 0.49 -19.42 7.87
C GLU A 148 -0.85 -19.35 8.60
N ASP A 149 -1.72 -20.37 8.45
CA ASP A 149 -3.09 -20.38 9.01
C ASP A 149 -3.14 -19.99 10.50
N VAL A 150 -2.24 -20.57 11.30
CA VAL A 150 -2.17 -20.30 12.75
C VAL A 150 -1.78 -18.85 13.07
N VAL A 151 -0.92 -18.24 12.24
CA VAL A 151 -0.50 -16.84 12.39
C VAL A 151 -1.62 -15.92 11.90
N PHE A 152 -2.29 -16.27 10.80
CA PHE A 152 -3.43 -15.53 10.27
C PHE A 152 -4.54 -15.39 11.32
N GLU A 153 -4.94 -16.49 11.96
CA GLU A 153 -5.96 -16.49 13.03
C GLU A 153 -5.56 -15.58 14.21
N ARG A 154 -4.27 -15.56 14.58
CA ARG A 154 -3.77 -14.68 15.65
C ARG A 154 -3.85 -13.19 15.27
N VAL A 155 -3.48 -12.83 14.05
CA VAL A 155 -3.43 -11.42 13.63
C VAL A 155 -4.79 -10.88 13.18
N LEU A 156 -5.73 -11.75 12.82
CA LEU A 156 -7.06 -11.38 12.31
C LEU A 156 -7.81 -10.36 13.19
N PRO A 157 -7.84 -10.47 14.54
CA PRO A 157 -8.49 -9.49 15.39
C PRO A 157 -7.91 -8.08 15.25
N VAL A 158 -6.59 -7.92 15.15
CA VAL A 158 -5.96 -6.60 15.00
C VAL A 158 -6.09 -6.08 13.57
N LEU A 159 -6.06 -6.94 12.55
CA LEU A 159 -6.36 -6.53 11.16
C LEU A 159 -7.80 -5.98 11.05
N GLY A 160 -8.76 -6.60 11.73
CA GLY A 160 -10.16 -6.13 11.81
C GLY A 160 -10.35 -4.79 12.51
N THR A 161 -9.28 -4.20 13.06
CA THR A 161 -9.36 -2.83 13.59
C THR A 161 -9.41 -1.79 12.49
N TRP A 162 -8.73 -2.01 11.36
CA TRP A 162 -8.60 -1.02 10.29
C TRP A 162 -9.06 -1.54 8.92
N ALA A 163 -9.28 -2.83 8.77
CA ALA A 163 -9.80 -3.44 7.56
C ALA A 163 -11.29 -3.82 7.69
N GLY A 164 -12.08 -3.46 6.67
CA GLY A 164 -13.46 -3.90 6.51
C GLY A 164 -13.58 -5.20 5.70
N LYS A 165 -12.59 -5.48 4.84
CA LYS A 165 -12.48 -6.74 4.09
C LYS A 165 -11.08 -7.31 4.24
N ILE A 166 -11.00 -8.55 4.71
CA ILE A 166 -9.75 -9.28 4.91
C ILE A 166 -9.87 -10.58 4.11
N VAL A 167 -8.90 -10.84 3.24
CA VAL A 167 -8.86 -12.08 2.46
C VAL A 167 -7.52 -12.77 2.71
N HIS A 168 -7.54 -13.95 3.31
CA HIS A 168 -6.37 -14.80 3.43
C HIS A 168 -6.12 -15.47 2.07
N ILE A 169 -5.00 -15.12 1.44
CA ILE A 169 -4.67 -15.57 0.09
C ILE A 169 -3.96 -16.93 0.11
N GLY A 170 -3.11 -17.14 1.12
CA GLY A 170 -2.21 -18.28 1.19
C GLY A 170 -1.05 -17.98 2.12
N GLY A 171 0.11 -18.55 1.80
CA GLY A 171 1.31 -18.42 2.61
C GLY A 171 2.00 -17.06 2.46
N VAL A 172 3.11 -16.91 3.18
CA VAL A 172 3.89 -15.67 3.17
C VAL A 172 4.39 -15.34 1.74
N GLY A 173 4.17 -14.09 1.34
CA GLY A 173 4.40 -13.53 0.01
C GLY A 173 3.18 -13.52 -0.89
N ASP A 174 2.13 -14.31 -0.61
CA ASP A 174 0.97 -14.41 -1.49
C ASP A 174 0.07 -13.17 -1.45
N GLY A 175 0.02 -12.46 -0.32
CA GLY A 175 -0.64 -11.16 -0.21
C GLY A 175 0.00 -10.13 -1.15
N HIS A 176 1.33 -10.01 -1.12
CA HIS A 176 2.08 -9.14 -2.03
C HIS A 176 1.95 -9.57 -3.50
N ARG A 177 2.03 -10.86 -3.82
CA ARG A 177 1.79 -11.35 -5.20
C ARG A 177 0.40 -10.93 -5.68
N MET A 178 -0.63 -11.16 -4.87
CA MET A 178 -2.00 -10.79 -5.21
C MET A 178 -2.15 -9.26 -5.34
N LYS A 179 -1.45 -8.48 -4.50
CA LYS A 179 -1.43 -7.02 -4.61
C LYS A 179 -0.85 -6.55 -5.94
N LEU A 180 0.27 -7.13 -6.39
CA LEU A 180 0.87 -6.78 -7.67
C LEU A 180 -0.06 -7.13 -8.84
N LEU A 181 -0.74 -8.26 -8.79
CA LEU A 181 -1.76 -8.62 -9.79
C LEU A 181 -2.93 -7.63 -9.82
N ASN A 182 -3.42 -7.23 -8.65
CA ASN A 182 -4.48 -6.22 -8.55
C ASN A 182 -4.02 -4.86 -9.09
N ASN A 183 -2.81 -4.43 -8.72
CA ASN A 183 -2.24 -3.17 -9.18
C ASN A 183 -1.96 -3.20 -10.69
N PHE A 184 -1.51 -4.32 -11.25
CA PHE A 184 -1.36 -4.46 -12.71
C PHE A 184 -2.65 -4.14 -13.46
N ILE A 185 -3.77 -4.71 -13.02
CA ILE A 185 -5.08 -4.47 -13.65
C ILE A 185 -5.47 -2.98 -13.55
N SER A 186 -5.38 -2.41 -12.34
CA SER A 186 -5.75 -1.01 -12.14
C SER A 186 -4.85 -0.02 -12.90
N LEU A 187 -3.53 -0.19 -12.84
CA LEU A 187 -2.57 0.67 -13.53
C LEU A 187 -2.61 0.45 -15.05
N GLY A 188 -2.96 -0.76 -15.49
CA GLY A 188 -3.28 -1.03 -16.90
C GLY A 188 -4.48 -0.20 -17.37
N TYR A 189 -5.56 -0.14 -16.59
CA TYR A 189 -6.67 0.77 -16.89
C TYR A 189 -6.22 2.23 -16.90
N GLY A 190 -5.38 2.64 -15.96
CA GLY A 190 -4.86 4.00 -15.91
C GLY A 190 -4.08 4.39 -17.18
N ALA A 191 -3.23 3.49 -17.67
CA ALA A 191 -2.51 3.69 -18.94
C ALA A 191 -3.46 3.76 -20.14
N ILE A 192 -4.45 2.86 -20.22
CA ILE A 192 -5.45 2.85 -21.30
C ILE A 192 -6.28 4.15 -21.29
N TYR A 193 -6.72 4.61 -20.12
CA TYR A 193 -7.47 5.87 -20.00
C TYR A 193 -6.62 7.07 -20.38
N ALA A 194 -5.33 7.09 -20.02
CA ALA A 194 -4.41 8.15 -20.40
C ALA A 194 -4.24 8.26 -21.92
N GLU A 195 -4.04 7.14 -22.61
CA GLU A 195 -3.96 7.13 -24.08
C GLU A 195 -5.30 7.49 -24.72
N ALA A 196 -6.42 6.97 -24.20
CA ALA A 196 -7.75 7.26 -24.74
C ALA A 196 -8.10 8.76 -24.63
N LEU A 197 -7.77 9.40 -23.51
CA LEU A 197 -7.97 10.84 -23.31
C LEU A 197 -7.11 11.68 -24.26
N ALA A 198 -5.82 11.35 -24.37
CA ALA A 198 -4.93 12.06 -25.29
C ALA A 198 -5.35 11.87 -26.76
N LEU A 199 -5.78 10.67 -27.14
CA LEU A 199 -6.27 10.40 -28.49
C LEU A 199 -7.60 11.11 -28.76
N ALA A 200 -8.53 11.11 -27.80
CA ALA A 200 -9.81 11.79 -27.91
C ALA A 200 -9.63 13.27 -28.23
N ASP A 201 -8.74 13.96 -27.49
CA ASP A 201 -8.40 15.35 -27.75
C ASP A 201 -7.86 15.54 -29.18
N ARG A 202 -6.90 14.69 -29.59
CA ARG A 202 -6.31 14.75 -30.94
C ARG A 202 -7.32 14.57 -32.07
N VAL A 203 -8.36 13.77 -31.88
CA VAL A 203 -9.41 13.52 -32.89
C VAL A 203 -10.62 14.45 -32.74
N GLY A 204 -10.55 15.45 -31.86
CA GLY A 204 -11.58 16.47 -31.69
C GLY A 204 -12.76 16.05 -30.80
N ILE A 205 -12.56 15.07 -29.92
CA ILE A 205 -13.55 14.62 -28.93
C ILE A 205 -13.12 15.15 -27.55
N SER A 206 -13.89 16.08 -27.00
CA SER A 206 -13.65 16.61 -25.64
C SER A 206 -13.79 15.52 -24.56
N ALA A 207 -13.07 15.65 -23.46
CA ALA A 207 -13.19 14.76 -22.30
C ALA A 207 -14.63 14.61 -21.78
N ASP A 208 -15.43 15.69 -21.76
CA ASP A 208 -16.86 15.64 -21.38
C ASP A 208 -17.68 14.69 -22.26
N ARG A 209 -17.44 14.72 -23.57
CA ARG A 209 -18.15 13.85 -24.53
C ARG A 209 -17.72 12.40 -24.39
N LEU A 210 -16.43 12.16 -24.14
CA LEU A 210 -15.93 10.82 -23.83
C LEU A 210 -16.56 10.28 -22.53
N ASP A 211 -16.63 11.10 -21.49
CA ASP A 211 -17.25 10.76 -20.21
C ASP A 211 -18.74 10.44 -20.33
N GLN A 212 -19.49 11.23 -21.10
CA GLN A 212 -20.92 10.97 -21.37
C GLN A 212 -21.19 9.59 -21.99
N VAL A 213 -20.23 9.00 -22.69
CA VAL A 213 -20.36 7.65 -23.28
C VAL A 213 -19.98 6.55 -22.29
N ILE A 214 -18.94 6.77 -21.49
CA ILE A 214 -18.39 5.73 -20.61
C ILE A 214 -19.13 5.68 -19.27
N ARG A 215 -19.39 6.84 -18.66
CA ARG A 215 -20.04 6.96 -17.34
C ARG A 215 -21.43 6.32 -17.35
N GLY A 216 -21.71 5.54 -16.31
CA GLY A 216 -22.94 4.74 -16.20
C GLY A 216 -22.99 3.51 -17.12
N GLY A 217 -22.02 3.35 -18.02
CA GLY A 217 -21.90 2.19 -18.90
C GLY A 217 -21.11 1.03 -18.27
N ARG A 218 -20.89 -0.04 -19.03
CA ARG A 218 -20.14 -1.24 -18.59
C ARG A 218 -18.68 -0.94 -18.23
N MET A 219 -18.10 0.09 -18.84
CA MET A 219 -16.71 0.49 -18.63
C MET A 219 -16.56 1.50 -17.48
N ASP A 220 -17.65 1.93 -16.86
CA ASP A 220 -17.62 2.77 -15.68
C ASP A 220 -17.24 1.96 -14.45
N CYS A 221 -16.24 2.43 -13.72
CA CYS A 221 -15.86 1.89 -12.42
C CYS A 221 -15.29 2.98 -11.54
N GLY A 222 -15.23 2.73 -10.23
CA GLY A 222 -14.72 3.72 -9.27
C GLY A 222 -13.30 4.22 -9.60
N PHE A 223 -12.47 3.41 -10.26
CA PHE A 223 -11.14 3.82 -10.69
C PHE A 223 -11.17 4.78 -11.89
N TYR A 224 -11.96 4.47 -12.93
CA TYR A 224 -12.22 5.37 -14.06
C TYR A 224 -12.68 6.76 -13.57
N GLN A 225 -13.59 6.76 -12.59
CA GLN A 225 -14.12 7.98 -12.01
C GLN A 225 -13.05 8.89 -11.41
N THR A 226 -11.94 8.35 -10.91
CA THR A 226 -10.83 9.16 -10.39
C THR A 226 -10.09 9.93 -11.48
N PHE A 227 -9.97 9.36 -12.68
CA PHE A 227 -9.39 10.04 -13.84
C PHE A 227 -10.29 11.18 -14.29
N MET A 228 -11.60 10.94 -14.39
CA MET A 228 -12.54 11.96 -14.85
C MET A 228 -12.72 13.11 -13.85
N ARG A 229 -12.66 12.86 -12.53
CA ARG A 229 -12.61 13.95 -11.54
C ARG A 229 -11.39 14.85 -11.74
N PHE A 230 -10.22 14.26 -11.97
CA PHE A 230 -9.04 15.07 -12.29
C PHE A 230 -9.20 15.82 -13.63
N THR A 231 -9.57 15.12 -14.69
CA THR A 231 -9.62 15.68 -16.05
C THR A 231 -10.72 16.74 -16.22
N LEU A 232 -11.90 16.55 -15.65
CA LEU A 232 -13.04 17.48 -15.82
C LEU A 232 -13.11 18.53 -14.70
N GLU A 233 -12.78 18.15 -13.46
CA GLU A 233 -13.00 19.01 -12.29
C GLU A 233 -11.68 19.62 -11.77
N GLY A 234 -10.53 19.16 -12.27
CA GLY A 234 -9.21 19.57 -11.77
C GLY A 234 -8.89 19.00 -10.39
N ASP A 235 -9.64 18.01 -9.91
CA ASP A 235 -9.43 17.39 -8.60
C ASP A 235 -8.15 16.54 -8.60
N ARG A 236 -7.04 17.18 -8.23
CA ARG A 236 -5.74 16.54 -8.07
C ARG A 236 -5.78 15.44 -7.01
N GLU A 237 -6.61 15.57 -6.00
CA GLU A 237 -6.64 14.70 -4.84
C GLU A 237 -7.60 13.51 -5.00
N ALA A 238 -8.23 13.39 -6.18
CA ALA A 238 -9.18 12.33 -6.52
C ALA A 238 -8.62 10.92 -6.24
N HIS A 239 -7.33 10.71 -6.40
CA HIS A 239 -6.67 9.46 -6.04
C HIS A 239 -5.20 9.70 -5.66
N LYS A 240 -4.91 9.77 -4.35
CA LYS A 240 -3.56 10.04 -3.82
C LYS A 240 -2.62 8.84 -3.90
N PHE A 241 -2.36 8.36 -5.10
CA PHE A 241 -1.35 7.33 -5.38
C PHE A 241 -0.34 7.88 -6.37
N SER A 242 0.92 8.03 -5.95
CA SER A 242 1.93 8.70 -6.76
C SER A 242 2.34 7.86 -7.97
N LEU A 243 2.70 8.52 -9.06
CA LEU A 243 3.27 7.87 -10.24
C LEU A 243 4.55 7.11 -9.89
N ALA A 244 5.35 7.59 -8.94
CA ALA A 244 6.54 6.88 -8.46
C ALA A 244 6.19 5.54 -7.80
N ASN A 245 5.15 5.50 -6.95
CA ASN A 245 4.72 4.26 -6.32
C ASN A 245 4.07 3.30 -7.33
N ALA A 246 3.29 3.82 -8.28
CA ALA A 246 2.74 3.03 -9.37
C ALA A 246 3.86 2.40 -10.23
N PHE A 247 4.88 3.18 -10.60
CA PHE A 247 6.01 2.69 -11.37
C PHE A 247 6.83 1.65 -10.59
N LYS A 248 7.03 1.85 -9.28
CA LYS A 248 7.65 0.85 -8.39
C LYS A 248 6.88 -0.48 -8.44
N ASP A 249 5.57 -0.44 -8.24
CA ASP A 249 4.74 -1.66 -8.21
C ASP A 249 4.76 -2.39 -9.57
N LEU A 250 4.78 -1.65 -10.69
CA LEU A 250 4.94 -2.23 -12.03
C LEU A 250 6.32 -2.87 -12.25
N ARG A 251 7.38 -2.35 -11.62
CA ARG A 251 8.71 -3.00 -11.63
C ARG A 251 8.73 -4.27 -10.79
N TYR A 252 8.05 -4.30 -9.65
CA TYR A 252 7.90 -5.53 -8.88
C TYR A 252 7.08 -6.58 -9.64
N LEU A 253 6.02 -6.16 -10.34
CA LEU A 253 5.25 -7.04 -11.22
C LEU A 253 6.12 -7.64 -12.33
N GLU A 254 6.94 -6.82 -13.01
CA GLU A 254 7.87 -7.30 -14.03
C GLU A 254 8.83 -8.34 -13.45
N ALA A 255 9.48 -8.05 -12.32
CA ALA A 255 10.39 -8.98 -11.66
C ALA A 255 9.69 -10.29 -11.26
N MET A 256 8.42 -10.21 -10.82
CA MET A 256 7.60 -11.38 -10.50
C MET A 256 7.29 -12.22 -11.77
N ALA A 257 6.99 -11.57 -12.89
CA ALA A 257 6.74 -12.27 -14.16
C ALA A 257 8.01 -12.95 -14.69
N ASP A 258 9.15 -12.25 -14.65
CA ASP A 258 10.46 -12.79 -15.03
C ASP A 258 10.83 -14.01 -14.17
N GLY A 259 10.65 -13.90 -12.85
CA GLY A 259 10.89 -15.00 -11.91
C GLY A 259 9.98 -16.21 -12.14
N ALA A 260 8.79 -16.01 -12.71
CA ALA A 260 7.87 -17.07 -13.11
C ALA A 260 8.12 -17.61 -14.53
N GLY A 261 9.06 -17.02 -15.29
CA GLY A 261 9.28 -17.34 -16.71
C GLY A 261 8.10 -16.97 -17.61
N LEU A 262 7.24 -16.04 -17.17
CA LEU A 262 6.03 -15.63 -17.89
C LEU A 262 6.32 -14.44 -18.81
N VAL A 263 5.98 -14.59 -20.08
CA VAL A 263 5.98 -13.47 -21.03
C VAL A 263 4.83 -12.51 -20.71
N ASN A 264 5.15 -11.25 -20.40
CA ASN A 264 4.22 -10.24 -19.88
C ASN A 264 4.19 -8.92 -20.71
N PRO A 265 3.97 -8.94 -22.03
CA PRO A 265 4.20 -7.79 -22.92
C PRO A 265 3.32 -6.57 -22.59
N VAL A 266 2.05 -6.80 -22.21
CA VAL A 266 1.15 -5.72 -21.78
C VAL A 266 1.65 -5.09 -20.49
N GLY A 267 2.15 -5.89 -19.54
CA GLY A 267 2.75 -5.40 -18.30
C GLY A 267 3.90 -4.44 -18.56
N ASN A 268 4.79 -4.80 -19.50
CA ASN A 268 5.93 -3.96 -19.86
C ASN A 268 5.52 -2.67 -20.58
N ALA A 269 4.51 -2.73 -21.46
CA ALA A 269 3.96 -1.52 -22.10
C ALA A 269 3.35 -0.56 -21.07
N VAL A 270 2.55 -1.07 -20.13
CA VAL A 270 1.98 -0.29 -19.02
C VAL A 270 3.10 0.31 -18.18
N LYS A 271 4.07 -0.50 -17.72
CA LYS A 271 5.25 -0.04 -16.96
C LYS A 271 5.97 1.11 -17.66
N ASN A 272 6.20 1.00 -18.97
CA ASN A 272 6.89 2.03 -19.74
C ASN A 272 6.09 3.34 -19.82
N SER A 273 4.75 3.28 -19.89
CA SER A 273 3.90 4.47 -19.86
C SER A 273 4.12 5.30 -18.58
N TYR A 274 4.15 4.63 -17.43
CA TYR A 274 4.48 5.28 -16.16
C TYR A 274 5.96 5.73 -16.10
N GLY A 275 6.88 4.92 -16.64
CA GLY A 275 8.30 5.24 -16.70
C GLY A 275 8.59 6.55 -17.46
N VAL A 276 7.85 6.83 -18.54
CA VAL A 276 8.01 8.09 -19.26
C VAL A 276 7.53 9.28 -18.41
N ALA A 277 6.42 9.15 -17.69
CA ALA A 277 5.95 10.20 -16.78
C ALA A 277 6.96 10.48 -15.66
N ILE A 278 7.63 9.45 -15.13
CA ILE A 278 8.73 9.61 -14.17
C ILE A 278 9.89 10.38 -14.79
N ALA A 279 10.34 10.00 -15.99
CA ALA A 279 11.43 10.67 -16.69
C ALA A 279 11.11 12.15 -17.00
N ALA A 280 9.83 12.47 -17.19
CA ALA A 280 9.32 13.82 -17.38
C ALA A 280 9.12 14.64 -16.08
N GLY A 281 9.57 14.12 -14.92
CA GLY A 281 9.53 14.80 -13.63
C GLY A 281 8.25 14.55 -12.81
N GLY A 282 7.38 13.64 -13.25
CA GLY A 282 6.07 13.39 -12.64
C GLY A 282 6.06 12.52 -11.40
N ALA A 283 7.21 12.24 -10.78
CA ALA A 283 7.31 11.29 -9.66
C ALA A 283 6.36 11.60 -8.48
N LYS A 284 6.10 12.90 -8.21
CA LYS A 284 5.22 13.37 -7.12
C LYS A 284 3.77 13.58 -7.54
N ASP A 285 3.47 13.54 -8.84
CA ASP A 285 2.10 13.60 -9.32
C ASP A 285 1.39 12.28 -9.10
N TYR A 286 0.06 12.32 -9.18
CA TYR A 286 -0.78 11.15 -8.93
C TYR A 286 -1.20 10.44 -10.21
N VAL A 287 -1.56 9.16 -10.08
CA VAL A 287 -1.94 8.29 -11.21
C VAL A 287 -2.97 8.90 -12.18
N PRO A 288 -4.05 9.59 -11.72
CA PRO A 288 -4.98 10.27 -12.62
C PRO A 288 -4.37 11.33 -13.54
N MET A 289 -3.16 11.81 -13.24
CA MET A 289 -2.44 12.84 -13.99
C MET A 289 -1.59 12.27 -15.12
N LEU A 290 -1.50 10.95 -15.26
CA LEU A 290 -0.81 10.28 -16.38
C LEU A 290 -1.23 10.81 -17.77
N PRO A 291 -2.52 11.14 -18.07
CA PRO A 291 -2.92 11.65 -19.37
C PRO A 291 -2.13 12.91 -19.80
N ALA A 292 -1.81 13.81 -18.86
CA ALA A 292 -1.06 15.04 -19.15
C ALA A 292 0.39 14.76 -19.61
N TYR A 293 0.96 13.64 -19.16
CA TYR A 293 2.29 13.21 -19.59
C TYR A 293 2.24 12.57 -20.98
N ILE A 294 1.23 11.74 -21.25
CA ILE A 294 1.01 11.14 -22.57
C ILE A 294 0.75 12.22 -23.62
N ASP A 295 -0.09 13.20 -23.31
CA ASP A 295 -0.40 14.30 -24.23
C ASP A 295 0.84 15.15 -24.56
N ARG A 296 1.64 15.50 -23.55
CA ARG A 296 2.91 16.24 -23.73
C ARG A 296 3.89 15.53 -24.66
N LEU A 297 4.00 14.20 -24.58
CA LEU A 297 4.87 13.42 -25.48
C LEU A 297 4.42 13.48 -26.93
N ASN A 298 3.11 13.65 -27.16
CA ASN A 298 2.53 13.74 -28.48
C ASN A 298 2.49 15.19 -29.00
N GLY A 299 3.07 16.15 -28.28
CA GLY A 299 3.11 17.56 -28.68
C GLY A 299 1.84 18.34 -28.32
N GLY A 300 1.03 17.84 -27.39
CA GLY A 300 -0.07 18.60 -26.80
C GLY A 300 0.41 19.83 -26.03
N ALA A 301 -0.44 20.85 -25.97
CA ALA A 301 -0.16 22.09 -25.26
C ALA A 301 -0.38 21.92 -23.75
N LYS A 302 0.46 22.60 -22.94
CA LYS A 302 0.40 22.58 -21.47
C LYS A 302 -0.95 22.98 -20.89
#